data_AF-A0A1S9ASK4-F1
#
_entry.id   AF-A0A1S9ASK4-F1
#
_cell.length_a   1.000
_cell.length_b   1.000
_cell.length_c   1.000
_cell.angle_alpha   90.00
_cell.angle_beta   90.00
_cell.angle_gamma   90.00
#
_symmetry.space_group_name_H-M   'P 1'
#
loop_
_entity.id
_entity.type
_entity.pdbx_description
1 polymer ?
#
loop_
_entity_poly.entity_id
_entity_poly.type
_entity_poly.pdbx_seq_one_letter_code
_entity_poly.pdbx_strand_id
1 'polypeptide(L)'
;MRPELTRLARIEQHLLQPNPPSPAESAAWQTECLLDPELQADAEAQQQLYQGLQLAGRRQLRRELQGIHHRLYGPGAAGWLHAATHGLRSLLRRSFGRVRE
;
A
#
# COMPACT_ATOMS: atom_id res chain seq x y z
N MET A 1 -31.44 17.84 -5.79
CA MET A 1 -30.09 17.25 -5.70
C MET A 1 -29.16 18.26 -5.05
N ARG A 2 -28.17 17.81 -4.27
CA ARG A 2 -27.18 18.71 -3.64
C ARG A 2 -26.12 19.12 -4.67
N PRO A 3 -25.98 20.41 -4.99
CA PRO A 3 -25.07 20.86 -6.05
C PRO A 3 -23.60 20.50 -5.76
N GLU A 4 -23.22 20.43 -4.48
CA GLU A 4 -21.85 20.07 -4.08
C GLU A 4 -21.50 18.64 -4.48
N LEU A 5 -22.46 17.72 -4.41
CA LEU A 5 -22.25 16.32 -4.80
C LEU A 5 -22.11 16.17 -6.32
N THR A 6 -22.82 17.00 -7.10
CA THR A 6 -22.69 17.01 -8.56
C THR A 6 -21.32 17.51 -8.98
N ARG A 7 -20.82 18.58 -8.34
CA ARG A 7 -19.47 19.12 -8.58
C ARG A 7 -18.41 18.08 -8.25
N LEU A 8 -18.50 17.44 -7.09
CA LEU A 8 -17.56 16.40 -6.68
C LEU A 8 -17.56 15.21 -7.64
N ALA A 9 -18.74 14.71 -8.03
CA ALA A 9 -18.85 13.63 -9.01
C ALA A 9 -18.22 14.01 -10.37
N ARG A 10 -18.35 15.27 -10.79
CA ARG A 10 -17.75 15.78 -12.02
C ARG A 10 -16.22 15.81 -11.94
N ILE A 11 -15.66 16.28 -10.82
CA ILE A 11 -14.21 16.27 -10.56
C ILE A 11 -13.69 14.83 -10.55
N GLU A 12 -14.35 13.92 -9.84
CA GLU A 12 -13.96 12.51 -9.79
C GLU A 12 -14.01 11.85 -11.16
N GLN A 13 -15.05 12.14 -11.94
CA GLN A 13 -15.16 11.67 -13.31
C GLN A 13 -14.00 12.18 -14.17
N HIS A 14 -13.42 13.34 -13.91
CA HIS A 14 -12.24 13.81 -14.64
C HIS A 14 -10.94 13.16 -14.12
N LEU A 15 -10.75 13.12 -12.81
CA LEU A 15 -9.48 12.70 -12.19
C LEU A 15 -9.27 11.17 -12.18
N LEU A 16 -10.34 10.38 -12.11
CA LEU A 16 -10.28 8.93 -11.90
C LEU A 16 -10.65 8.12 -13.15
N GLN A 17 -10.57 8.73 -14.34
CA GLN A 17 -10.91 8.02 -15.57
C GLN A 17 -10.00 6.78 -15.75
N PRO A 18 -10.58 5.62 -16.07
CA PRO A 18 -9.79 4.41 -16.32
C PRO A 18 -8.93 4.55 -17.59
N ASN A 19 -9.32 5.44 -18.50
CA ASN A 19 -8.64 5.72 -19.75
C ASN A 19 -8.27 7.21 -19.83
N PRO A 20 -7.23 7.56 -20.59
CA PRO A 20 -6.92 8.96 -20.84
C PRO A 20 -8.09 9.63 -21.59
N PRO A 21 -8.48 10.86 -21.18
CA PRO A 21 -9.54 11.59 -21.87
C PRO A 21 -9.14 11.88 -23.31
N SER A 22 -10.12 11.88 -24.21
CA SER A 22 -9.93 12.35 -25.58
C SER A 22 -9.55 13.84 -25.60
N PRO A 23 -8.95 14.34 -26.70
CA PRO A 23 -8.64 15.76 -26.83
C PRO A 23 -9.86 16.67 -26.68
N ALA A 24 -11.02 16.23 -27.18
CA ALA A 24 -12.27 16.97 -27.08
C ALA A 24 -12.76 17.08 -25.63
N GLU A 25 -12.70 15.98 -24.88
CA GLU A 25 -13.06 15.95 -23.45
C GLU A 25 -12.10 16.80 -22.61
N SER A 26 -10.81 16.77 -22.94
CA SER A 26 -9.80 17.58 -22.27
C SER A 26 -10.05 19.08 -22.50
N ALA A 27 -10.37 19.48 -23.74
CA ALA A 27 -10.70 20.86 -24.07
C ALA A 27 -11.99 21.32 -23.39
N ALA A 28 -13.02 20.45 -23.32
CA ALA A 28 -14.27 20.75 -22.63
C ALA A 28 -14.04 20.99 -21.13
N TRP A 29 -13.26 20.11 -20.48
CA TRP A 29 -12.87 20.27 -19.08
C TRP A 29 -12.09 21.57 -18.82
N GLN A 30 -11.10 21.87 -19.66
CA GLN A 30 -10.34 23.13 -19.54
C GLN A 30 -11.23 24.35 -19.67
N THR A 31 -12.21 24.31 -20.59
CA THR A 31 -13.19 25.38 -20.74
C THR A 31 -14.06 25.53 -19.49
N GLU A 32 -14.51 24.43 -18.89
CA GLU A 32 -15.26 24.45 -17.62
C GLU A 32 -14.45 25.09 -16.49
N CYS A 33 -13.17 24.70 -16.32
CA CYS A 33 -12.29 25.28 -15.30
C CYS A 33 -12.00 26.77 -15.51
N LEU A 34 -11.88 27.23 -16.77
CA LEU A 34 -11.70 28.65 -17.07
C LEU A 34 -12.94 29.49 -16.73
N LEU A 35 -14.13 28.89 -16.81
CA LEU A 35 -15.41 29.56 -16.53
C LEU A 35 -15.79 29.46 -15.05
N ASP A 36 -15.33 28.43 -14.33
CA ASP A 36 -15.54 28.21 -12.90
C ASP A 36 -14.19 28.05 -12.18
N PRO A 37 -13.62 29.14 -11.62
CA PRO A 37 -12.35 29.06 -10.90
C PRO A 37 -12.45 28.28 -9.57
N GLU A 38 -13.64 28.14 -8.98
CA GLU A 38 -13.81 27.29 -7.80
C GLU A 38 -13.69 25.81 -8.19
N LEU A 39 -14.28 25.42 -9.32
CA LEU A 39 -14.13 24.07 -9.86
C LEU A 39 -12.65 23.72 -10.09
N GLN A 40 -11.87 24.67 -10.62
CA GLN A 40 -10.44 24.49 -10.80
C GLN A 40 -9.73 24.29 -9.46
N ALA A 41 -9.97 25.15 -8.47
CA ALA A 41 -9.34 25.06 -7.17
C ALA A 41 -9.69 23.74 -6.45
N ASP A 42 -10.95 23.31 -6.52
CA ASP A 42 -11.41 22.05 -5.94
C ASP A 42 -10.74 20.85 -6.62
N ALA A 43 -10.65 20.87 -7.96
CA ALA A 43 -9.99 19.81 -8.72
C ALA A 43 -8.49 19.71 -8.40
N GLU A 44 -7.79 20.84 -8.30
CA GLU A 44 -6.37 20.89 -7.92
C GLU A 44 -6.16 20.36 -6.50
N ALA A 45 -6.99 20.77 -5.54
CA ALA A 45 -6.94 20.29 -4.16
C ALA A 45 -7.16 18.77 -4.10
N GLN A 46 -8.15 18.25 -4.83
CA GLN A 46 -8.46 16.83 -4.88
C GLN A 46 -7.35 16.01 -5.55
N GLN A 47 -6.71 16.55 -6.60
CA GLN A 47 -5.54 15.94 -7.22
C GLN A 47 -4.37 15.83 -6.23
N GLN A 48 -4.08 16.89 -5.47
CA GLN A 48 -3.02 16.87 -4.44
C GLN A 48 -3.33 15.87 -3.32
N LEU A 49 -4.59 15.79 -2.88
CA LEU A 49 -5.04 14.80 -1.89
C LEU A 49 -4.79 13.38 -2.38
N TYR A 50 -5.18 13.05 -3.62
CA TYR A 50 -4.99 11.71 -4.19
C TYR A 50 -3.51 11.35 -4.32
N GLN A 51 -2.66 12.29 -4.73
CA GLN A 51 -1.21 12.08 -4.75
C GLN A 51 -0.66 11.81 -3.34
N GLY A 52 -1.11 12.56 -2.34
CA GLY A 52 -0.76 12.36 -0.93
C GLY A 52 -1.16 10.98 -0.43
N LEU A 53 -2.40 10.55 -0.70
CA LEU A 53 -2.91 9.22 -0.36
C LEU A 53 -2.10 8.11 -1.03
N GLN A 54 -1.80 8.26 -2.32
CA GLN A 54 -0.99 7.29 -3.05
C GLN A 54 0.41 7.15 -2.43
N LEU A 55 1.05 8.27 -2.08
CA LEU A 55 2.36 8.26 -1.45
C LEU A 55 2.35 7.64 -0.06
N ALA A 56 1.36 8.00 0.76
CA ALA A 56 1.17 7.43 2.10
C ALA A 56 0.93 5.92 2.02
N GLY A 57 0.05 5.46 1.12
CA GLY A 57 -0.22 4.06 0.88
C GLY A 57 1.04 3.30 0.44
N ARG A 58 1.83 3.85 -0.48
CA ARG A 58 3.13 3.25 -0.88
C ARG A 58 4.09 3.09 0.30
N ARG A 59 4.16 4.09 1.19
CA ARG A 59 5.01 4.04 2.39
C ARG A 59 4.53 2.96 3.36
N GLN A 60 3.22 2.86 3.56
CA GLN A 60 2.61 1.84 4.41
C GLN A 60 2.89 0.43 3.86
N LEU A 61 2.61 0.18 2.58
CA LEU A 61 2.85 -1.11 1.94
C LEU A 61 4.32 -1.55 2.04
N ARG A 62 5.26 -0.61 1.89
CA ARG A 62 6.69 -0.92 2.10
C ARG A 62 6.99 -1.38 3.52
N ARG A 63 6.42 -0.73 4.53
CA ARG A 63 6.61 -1.13 5.94
C ARG A 63 6.01 -2.51 6.20
N GLU A 64 4.82 -2.78 5.66
CA GLU A 64 4.15 -4.08 5.79
C GLU A 64 4.98 -5.18 5.14
N LEU A 65 5.48 -4.97 3.92
CA LEU A 65 6.36 -5.92 3.22
C LEU A 65 7.65 -6.16 3.98
N GLN A 66 8.27 -5.12 4.54
CA GLN A 66 9.46 -5.26 5.39
C GLN A 66 9.16 -6.08 6.66
N GLY A 67 8.00 -5.84 7.29
CA GLY A 67 7.54 -6.61 8.43
C GLY A 67 7.32 -8.08 8.10
N ILE A 68 6.67 -8.38 6.97
CA ILE A 68 6.49 -9.74 6.45
C ILE A 68 7.85 -10.40 6.18
N HIS A 69 8.75 -9.70 5.48
CA HIS A 69 10.08 -10.21 5.17
C HIS A 69 10.87 -10.53 6.44
N HIS A 70 10.88 -9.64 7.43
CA HIS A 70 11.55 -9.88 8.70
C HIS A 70 10.96 -11.07 9.47
N ARG A 71 9.64 -11.27 9.44
CA ARG A 71 9.01 -12.43 10.08
C ARG A 71 9.38 -13.75 9.42
N LEU A 72 9.49 -13.76 8.09
CA LEU A 72 9.77 -14.98 7.32
C LEU A 72 11.27 -15.32 7.27
N TYR A 73 12.13 -14.30 7.14
CA TYR A 73 13.56 -14.46 6.85
C TYR A 73 14.48 -13.82 7.88
N GLY A 74 13.93 -13.18 8.92
CA GLY A 74 14.72 -12.52 9.96
C GLY A 74 15.44 -13.51 10.89
N PRO A 75 16.43 -13.02 11.66
CA PRO A 75 17.27 -13.85 12.52
C PRO A 75 16.50 -14.65 13.59
N GLY A 76 15.31 -14.19 14.00
CA GLY A 76 14.43 -14.95 14.90
C GLY A 76 13.86 -16.23 14.28
N ALA A 77 13.65 -16.28 12.96
CA ALA A 77 13.20 -17.48 12.25
C ALA A 77 14.31 -18.55 12.17
N ALA A 78 15.56 -18.12 11.99
CA ALA A 78 16.73 -19.00 12.06
C ALA A 78 16.98 -19.50 13.51
N GLY A 79 16.69 -18.67 14.51
CA GLY A 79 16.81 -19.00 15.93
C GLY A 79 15.92 -20.17 16.38
N TRP A 80 14.68 -20.26 15.90
CA TRP A 80 13.83 -21.45 16.17
C TRP A 80 14.43 -22.69 15.51
N LEU A 81 14.86 -22.64 14.25
CA LEU A 81 15.49 -23.79 13.59
C LEU A 81 16.76 -24.25 14.34
N HIS A 82 17.56 -23.31 14.86
CA HIS A 82 18.75 -23.63 15.65
C HIS A 82 18.38 -24.17 17.05
N ALA A 83 17.35 -23.64 17.72
CA ALA A 83 16.87 -24.15 18.99
C ALA A 83 16.27 -25.57 18.86
N ALA A 84 15.52 -25.84 17.79
CA ALA A 84 14.93 -27.15 17.51
C ALA A 84 16.01 -28.22 17.26
N THR A 85 17.05 -27.87 16.49
CA THR A 85 18.18 -28.76 16.21
C THR A 85 19.07 -28.98 17.45
N HIS A 86 19.24 -27.99 18.31
CA HIS A 86 19.91 -28.15 19.60
C HIS A 86 19.15 -29.06 20.56
N GLY A 87 17.81 -28.95 20.63
CA GLY A 87 16.97 -29.86 21.42
C GLY A 87 17.10 -31.32 20.97
N LEU A 88 17.08 -31.56 19.65
CA LEU A 88 17.23 -32.89 19.05
C LEU A 88 18.61 -33.51 19.31
N ARG A 89 19.69 -32.74 19.22
CA ARG A 89 21.05 -33.20 19.56
C ARG A 89 21.18 -33.57 21.04
N SER A 90 20.53 -32.84 21.95
CA SER A 90 20.59 -33.13 23.38
C SER A 90 19.86 -34.43 23.75
N LEU A 91 18.75 -34.75 23.07
CA LEU A 91 18.01 -35.99 23.24
C LEU A 91 18.77 -37.20 22.70
N LEU A 92 19.36 -37.08 21.50
CA LEU A 92 20.18 -38.14 20.91
C LEU A 92 21.44 -38.45 21.74
N ARG A 93 22.03 -37.45 22.40
CA ARG A 93 23.20 -37.65 23.27
C ARG A 93 22.82 -38.30 24.61
N ARG A 94 21.56 -38.16 25.05
CA ARG A 94 21.04 -38.77 26.29
C ARG A 94 20.57 -40.20 26.09
N SER A 95 20.15 -40.59 24.87
CA SER A 95 19.76 -41.97 24.54
C SER A 95 20.94 -42.89 24.26
N PHE A 96 22.08 -42.36 23.80
CA PHE A 96 23.30 -43.15 23.55
C PHE A 96 24.27 -43.25 24.75
N GLY A 97 23.97 -42.59 25.87
CA GLY A 97 24.81 -42.61 27.08
C GLY A 97 24.43 -43.66 28.14
N ARG A 98 23.47 -44.56 27.85
CA ARG A 98 22.93 -45.51 28.85
C ARG A 98 23.03 -46.98 28.43
N VAL A 99 24.09 -47.33 27.69
CA VAL A 99 24.48 -48.74 27.46
C VAL A 99 25.92 -48.90 27.90
N ARG A 100 26.11 -49.12 29.20
CA ARG A 100 27.24 -49.85 29.81
C ARG A 100 26.98 -49.88 31.32
N GLU A 101 26.38 -50.97 31.76
CA GLU A 101 26.80 -51.79 32.91
C GLU A 101 26.08 -53.14 32.82
#